data_AF-A0A535TPX6-F1
#
_entry.id   AF-A0A535TPX6-F1
#
_cell.length_a   1.000
_cell.length_b   1.000
_cell.length_c   1.000
_cell.angle_alpha   90.00
_cell.angle_beta   90.00
_cell.angle_gamma   90.00
#
_symmetry.space_group_name_H-M   'P 1'
#
loop_
_entity.id
_entity.type
_entity.pdbx_description
1 polymer ?
#
loop_
_entity_poly.entity_id
_entity_poly.type
_entity_poly.pdbx_seq_one_letter_code
_entity_poly.pdbx_strand_id
1 'polypeptide(L)'
;VYAVLYGQSPFGLAQITGMTNSEASDFIKRYHETFPNIKNYVDSTLNQARKQGYVNTLFGRKRFFPDMHSLPFVERQALEREAINMPIQGANADLIKIAMIRIQHALEEKRWKTRMILQVHDELVFEIPVEELERARKLIKTMMEGVAKLDVPIQVEMKVGKNWYEAEPME
;
A
#
# COMPACT_ATOMS: atom_id res chain seq x y z
N VAL A 1 6.75 6.49 11.57
CA VAL A 1 6.26 5.09 11.40
C VAL A 1 6.53 4.58 9.99
N TYR A 2 6.02 5.22 8.93
CA TYR A 2 6.29 4.83 7.52
C TYR A 2 7.78 4.65 7.20
N ALA A 3 8.63 5.58 7.64
CA ALA A 3 10.09 5.50 7.50
C ALA A 3 10.71 4.18 7.99
N VAL A 4 10.30 3.72 9.18
CA VAL A 4 10.87 2.52 9.81
C VAL A 4 10.32 1.24 9.18
N LEU A 5 9.05 1.24 8.76
CA LEU A 5 8.43 0.13 8.03
C LEU A 5 9.15 -0.17 6.70
N TYR A 6 9.67 0.87 6.04
CA TYR A 6 10.34 0.75 4.74
C TYR A 6 11.87 0.62 4.82
N GLY A 7 12.40 0.24 5.99
CA GLY A 7 13.82 -0.05 6.17
C GLY A 7 14.73 1.18 6.05
N GLN A 8 14.23 2.38 6.39
CA GLN A 8 15.03 3.59 6.37
C GLN A 8 16.13 3.57 7.43
N SER A 9 17.31 4.08 7.08
CA SER A 9 18.43 4.20 8.02
C SER A 9 18.17 5.28 9.08
N PRO A 10 18.84 5.21 10.25
CA PRO A 10 18.80 6.28 11.25
C PRO A 10 19.09 7.67 10.67
N PHE A 11 20.05 7.75 9.74
CA PHE A 11 20.37 8.99 9.03
C PHE A 11 19.18 9.50 8.20
N GLY A 12 18.53 8.62 7.43
CA GLY A 12 17.37 9.00 6.64
C GLY A 12 16.18 9.44 7.51
N LEU A 13 15.96 8.75 8.63
CA LEU A 13 14.91 9.10 9.58
C LEU A 13 15.16 10.50 10.18
N ALA A 14 16.39 10.76 10.63
CA ALA A 14 16.81 12.04 11.19
C ALA A 14 16.55 13.23 10.24
N GLN A 15 16.78 13.05 8.93
CA GLN A 15 16.54 14.11 7.93
C GLN A 15 15.06 14.50 7.80
N ILE A 16 14.12 13.57 8.01
CA ILE A 16 12.69 13.82 7.83
C ILE A 16 12.05 14.32 9.14
N THR A 17 12.57 13.88 10.29
CA THR A 17 11.95 14.17 11.61
C THR A 17 12.64 15.28 12.39
N GLY A 18 13.83 15.70 11.98
CA GLY A 18 14.67 16.66 12.73
C GLY A 18 15.35 16.06 13.97
N MET A 19 15.27 14.74 14.16
CA MET A 19 15.97 14.03 15.23
C MET A 19 17.48 14.03 14.99
N THR A 20 18.27 13.90 16.05
CA THR A 20 19.68 13.51 15.92
C THR A 20 19.80 12.07 15.44
N ASN A 21 20.96 11.71 14.86
CA ASN A 21 21.20 10.34 14.41
C ASN A 21 21.11 9.32 15.56
N SER A 22 21.57 9.69 16.76
CA SER A 22 21.45 8.83 17.96
C SER A 22 19.99 8.59 18.35
N GLU A 23 19.18 9.65 18.41
CA GLU A 23 17.74 9.53 18.73
C GLU A 23 16.99 8.71 17.68
N ALA A 24 17.31 8.90 16.40
CA ALA A 24 16.73 8.10 15.32
C ALA A 24 17.11 6.61 15.45
N SER A 25 18.36 6.31 15.82
CA SER A 25 18.82 4.95 16.06
C SER A 25 18.10 4.30 17.25
N ASP A 26 17.99 5.02 18.38
CA ASP A 26 17.28 4.55 19.57
C ASP A 26 15.78 4.34 19.29
N PHE A 27 15.18 5.23 18.49
CA PHE A 27 13.79 5.08 18.06
C PHE A 27 13.58 3.81 17.23
N ILE A 28 14.43 3.57 16.22
CA ILE A 28 14.37 2.36 15.39
C ILE A 28 14.52 1.10 16.26
N LYS A 29 15.47 1.11 17.20
CA LYS A 29 15.68 0.00 18.13
C LYS A 29 14.41 -0.29 18.95
N ARG A 30 13.86 0.72 19.64
CA ARG A 30 12.63 0.58 20.44
C ARG A 30 11.42 0.15 19.61
N TYR A 31 11.35 0.62 18.37
CA TYR A 31 10.28 0.21 17.44
C TYR A 31 10.35 -1.29 17.14
N HIS A 32 11.53 -1.83 16.86
CA HIS A 32 11.70 -3.27 16.62
C HIS A 32 11.51 -4.13 17.88
N GLU A 33 11.87 -3.61 19.06
CA GLU A 33 11.59 -4.27 20.33
C GLU A 33 10.08 -4.34 20.62
N THR A 34 9.34 -3.28 20.28
CA THR A 34 7.89 -3.20 20.44
C THR A 34 7.15 -4.06 19.41
N PHE A 35 7.65 -4.11 18.17
CA PHE A 35 7.03 -4.83 17.04
C PHE A 35 7.99 -5.88 16.44
N PRO A 36 8.31 -6.95 17.17
CA PRO A 36 9.33 -7.93 16.75
C PRO A 36 8.97 -8.65 15.45
N ASN A 37 7.67 -8.83 15.17
CA ASN A 37 7.19 -9.47 13.95
C ASN A 37 7.50 -8.65 12.68
N ILE A 38 7.65 -7.33 12.79
CA ILE A 38 8.08 -6.49 11.65
C ILE A 38 9.51 -6.82 11.26
N LYS A 39 10.40 -7.01 12.26
CA LYS A 39 11.78 -7.41 12.00
C LYS A 39 11.83 -8.79 11.34
N ASN A 40 11.05 -9.74 11.85
CA ASN A 40 10.95 -11.09 11.26
C ASN A 40 10.47 -11.05 9.80
N TYR A 41 9.50 -10.19 9.49
CA TYR A 41 9.02 -9.96 8.13
C TYR A 41 10.14 -9.41 7.22
N VAL A 42 10.86 -8.38 7.68
CA VAL A 42 11.98 -7.80 6.92
C VAL A 42 13.06 -8.83 6.64
N ASP A 43 13.51 -9.55 7.68
CA ASP A 43 14.57 -10.55 7.57
C ASP A 43 14.18 -11.71 6.64
N SER A 44 12.94 -12.20 6.76
CA SER A 44 12.43 -13.29 5.90
C SER A 44 12.28 -12.86 4.45
N THR A 45 11.81 -11.64 4.19
CA THR A 45 11.68 -11.09 2.83
C THR A 45 13.04 -10.91 2.17
N LEU A 46 14.04 -10.38 2.88
CA LEU A 46 15.41 -10.27 2.38
C LEU A 46 16.04 -11.63 2.10
N ASN A 47 15.82 -12.60 3.00
CA ASN A 47 16.31 -13.96 2.83
C ASN A 47 15.66 -14.64 1.61
N GLN A 48 14.35 -14.43 1.39
CA GLN A 48 13.67 -14.89 0.19
C GLN A 48 14.31 -14.27 -1.06
N ALA A 49 14.49 -12.96 -1.08
CA ALA A 49 15.05 -12.23 -2.20
C ALA A 49 16.47 -12.73 -2.55
N ARG A 50 17.34 -12.91 -1.55
CA ARG A 50 18.73 -13.40 -1.74
C ARG A 50 18.79 -14.85 -2.19
N LYS A 51 17.94 -15.74 -1.63
CA LYS A 51 17.98 -17.18 -1.95
C LYS A 51 17.26 -17.53 -3.25
N GLN A 52 16.12 -16.91 -3.51
CA GLN A 52 15.25 -17.24 -4.65
C GLN A 52 15.44 -16.30 -5.84
N GLY A 53 16.08 -15.15 -5.64
CA GLY A 53 16.22 -14.11 -6.66
C GLY A 53 14.92 -13.37 -6.95
N TYR A 54 13.89 -13.50 -6.10
CA TYR A 54 12.63 -12.76 -6.23
C TYR A 54 11.90 -12.66 -4.88
N VAL A 55 10.95 -11.73 -4.81
CA VAL A 55 9.90 -11.68 -3.79
C VAL A 55 8.54 -11.64 -4.46
N ASN A 56 7.46 -11.90 -3.72
CA ASN A 56 6.10 -11.91 -4.26
C ASN A 56 5.12 -11.15 -3.35
N THR A 57 4.09 -10.58 -3.97
CA THR A 57 2.94 -10.03 -3.24
C THR A 57 2.08 -11.15 -2.65
N LEU A 58 1.12 -10.79 -1.80
CA LEU A 58 0.08 -11.70 -1.27
C LEU A 58 -0.70 -12.42 -2.38
N PHE A 59 -0.85 -11.78 -3.54
CA PHE A 59 -1.59 -12.30 -4.70
C PHE A 59 -0.69 -13.03 -5.71
N GLY A 60 0.58 -13.28 -5.35
CA GLY A 60 1.50 -14.08 -6.14
C GLY A 60 2.25 -13.34 -7.25
N ARG A 61 2.07 -12.02 -7.40
CA ARG A 61 2.84 -11.22 -8.36
C ARG A 61 4.30 -11.14 -7.92
N LYS A 62 5.23 -11.51 -8.81
CA LYS A 62 6.68 -11.57 -8.53
C LYS A 62 7.42 -10.33 -9.03
N ARG A 63 8.47 -9.95 -8.31
CA ARG A 63 9.52 -9.03 -8.77
C ARG A 63 10.85 -9.71 -8.55
N PHE A 64 11.63 -9.77 -9.61
CA PHE A 64 12.93 -10.41 -9.62
C PHE A 64 14.01 -9.44 -9.19
N PHE A 65 14.98 -9.97 -8.45
CA PHE A 65 16.16 -9.30 -7.96
C PHE A 65 17.38 -10.20 -8.23
N PRO A 66 17.71 -10.46 -9.51
CA PRO A 66 18.85 -11.29 -9.86
C PRO A 66 20.15 -10.62 -9.39
N ASP A 67 21.11 -11.45 -8.94
CA ASP A 67 22.49 -11.07 -8.65
C ASP A 67 22.73 -10.00 -7.56
N MET A 68 21.92 -9.98 -6.50
CA MET A 68 22.14 -9.06 -5.36
C MET A 68 23.52 -9.20 -4.67
N HIS A 69 24.19 -10.35 -4.80
CA HIS A 69 25.45 -10.62 -4.11
C HIS A 69 26.67 -9.94 -4.74
N SER A 70 26.67 -9.74 -6.06
CA SER A 70 27.79 -9.19 -6.83
C SER A 70 27.82 -7.66 -6.85
N LEU A 71 26.76 -7.02 -6.36
CA LEU A 71 26.61 -5.56 -6.42
C LEU A 71 27.45 -4.83 -5.36
N PRO A 72 27.91 -3.60 -5.67
CA PRO A 72 28.49 -2.70 -4.67
C PRO A 72 27.57 -2.51 -3.46
N PHE A 73 28.16 -2.23 -2.29
CA PHE A 73 27.42 -2.14 -1.02
C PHE A 73 26.20 -1.20 -1.09
N VAL A 74 26.38 0.00 -1.68
CA VAL A 74 25.32 1.01 -1.79
C VAL A 74 24.16 0.53 -2.67
N GLU A 75 24.47 -0.07 -3.81
CA GLU A 75 23.47 -0.60 -4.75
C GLU A 75 22.70 -1.77 -4.15
N ARG A 76 23.42 -2.71 -3.51
CA ARG A 76 22.80 -3.81 -2.78
C ARG A 76 21.85 -3.30 -1.69
N GLN A 77 22.25 -2.29 -0.92
CA GLN A 77 21.39 -1.73 0.12
C GLN A 77 20.12 -1.08 -0.45
N ALA A 78 20.22 -0.47 -1.64
CA ALA A 78 19.05 0.09 -2.33
C ALA A 78 18.10 -1.01 -2.79
N LEU A 79 18.60 -2.08 -3.40
CA LEU A 79 17.79 -3.22 -3.82
C LEU A 79 17.18 -3.98 -2.64
N GLU A 80 17.89 -4.09 -1.52
CA GLU A 80 17.36 -4.71 -0.30
C GLU A 80 16.15 -3.94 0.23
N ARG A 81 16.22 -2.59 0.25
CA ARG A 81 15.06 -1.75 0.59
C ARG A 81 13.91 -1.94 -0.39
N GLU A 82 14.21 -2.02 -1.68
CA GLU A 82 13.20 -2.26 -2.71
C GLU A 82 12.53 -3.64 -2.55
N ALA A 83 13.31 -4.68 -2.25
CA ALA A 83 12.82 -6.03 -2.01
C ALA A 83 11.91 -6.11 -0.78
N ILE A 84 12.23 -5.37 0.30
CA ILE A 84 11.37 -5.26 1.49
C ILE A 84 10.06 -4.55 1.15
N ASN A 85 10.13 -3.48 0.37
CA ASN A 85 8.97 -2.62 0.11
C ASN A 85 8.03 -3.20 -0.94
N MET A 86 8.57 -3.97 -1.90
CA MET A 86 7.82 -4.48 -3.03
C MET A 86 6.58 -5.28 -2.60
N PRO A 87 6.64 -6.29 -1.70
CA PRO A 87 5.47 -7.09 -1.39
C PRO A 87 4.33 -6.25 -0.79
N ILE A 88 4.66 -5.25 0.05
CA ILE A 88 3.67 -4.37 0.71
C ILE A 88 3.02 -3.45 -0.32
N GLN A 89 3.83 -2.66 -1.04
CA GLN A 89 3.31 -1.72 -2.04
C GLN A 89 2.63 -2.47 -3.19
N GLY A 90 3.18 -3.61 -3.54
CA GLY A 90 2.64 -4.49 -4.56
C GLY A 90 1.29 -5.05 -4.15
N ALA A 91 1.14 -5.56 -2.92
CA ALA A 91 -0.14 -6.02 -2.43
C ALA A 91 -1.18 -4.90 -2.39
N ASN A 92 -0.80 -3.66 -2.00
CA ASN A 92 -1.71 -2.51 -2.07
C ASN A 92 -2.16 -2.25 -3.52
N ALA A 93 -1.23 -2.23 -4.47
CA ALA A 93 -1.55 -2.08 -5.89
C ALA A 93 -2.42 -3.23 -6.45
N ASP A 94 -2.26 -4.44 -5.92
CA ASP A 94 -3.09 -5.58 -6.31
C ASP A 94 -4.51 -5.41 -5.75
N LEU A 95 -4.66 -5.07 -4.46
CA LEU A 95 -5.95 -4.80 -3.81
C LEU A 95 -6.74 -3.73 -4.57
N ILE A 96 -6.13 -2.56 -4.80
CA ILE A 96 -6.85 -1.46 -5.47
C ILE A 96 -7.27 -1.86 -6.88
N LYS A 97 -6.43 -2.58 -7.63
CA LYS A 97 -6.78 -3.05 -8.99
C LYS A 97 -7.90 -4.08 -8.99
N ILE A 98 -7.91 -5.01 -8.03
CA ILE A 98 -9.00 -5.97 -7.87
C ILE A 98 -10.31 -5.23 -7.56
N ALA A 99 -10.27 -4.24 -6.65
CA ALA A 99 -11.43 -3.40 -6.35
C ALA A 99 -11.91 -2.66 -7.60
N MET A 100 -11.00 -2.04 -8.35
CA MET A 100 -11.32 -1.32 -9.59
C MET A 100 -12.07 -2.19 -10.59
N ILE A 101 -11.55 -3.40 -10.86
CA ILE A 101 -12.17 -4.34 -11.81
C ILE A 101 -13.56 -4.77 -11.31
N ARG A 102 -13.69 -5.13 -10.03
CA ARG A 102 -14.98 -5.57 -9.46
C ARG A 102 -16.04 -4.47 -9.52
N ILE A 103 -15.66 -3.25 -9.14
CA ILE A 103 -16.55 -2.09 -9.18
C ILE A 103 -16.97 -1.83 -10.62
N GLN A 104 -16.02 -1.80 -11.56
CA GLN A 104 -16.31 -1.53 -12.96
C GLN A 104 -17.30 -2.55 -13.54
N HIS A 105 -17.07 -3.84 -13.33
CA HIS A 105 -18.01 -4.88 -13.76
C HIS A 105 -19.42 -4.68 -13.16
N ALA A 106 -19.51 -4.33 -11.88
CA ALA A 106 -20.79 -4.14 -11.22
C ALA A 106 -21.56 -2.90 -11.71
N LEU A 107 -20.83 -1.83 -12.09
CA LEU A 107 -21.43 -0.65 -12.72
C LEU A 107 -22.00 -1.00 -14.10
N GLU A 108 -21.25 -1.77 -14.89
CA GLU A 108 -21.65 -2.22 -16.23
C GLU A 108 -22.85 -3.16 -16.20
N GLU A 109 -22.85 -4.17 -15.32
CA GLU A 109 -23.96 -5.11 -15.15
C GLU A 109 -25.27 -4.39 -14.77
N LYS A 110 -25.17 -3.37 -13.91
CA LYS A 110 -26.32 -2.57 -13.48
C LYS A 110 -26.68 -1.44 -14.45
N ARG A 111 -25.87 -1.24 -15.51
CA ARG A 111 -26.01 -0.16 -16.50
C ARG A 111 -26.09 1.22 -15.85
N TRP A 112 -25.28 1.44 -14.82
CA TRP A 112 -25.20 2.73 -14.12
C TRP A 112 -24.43 3.75 -14.96
N LYS A 113 -24.76 5.03 -14.80
CA LYS A 113 -24.06 6.15 -15.44
C LYS A 113 -22.86 6.62 -14.62
N THR A 114 -22.72 6.17 -13.37
CA THR A 114 -21.55 6.36 -12.52
C THR A 114 -20.26 5.93 -13.24
N ARG A 115 -19.22 6.77 -13.17
CA ARG A 115 -17.92 6.51 -13.82
C ARG A 115 -16.78 6.62 -12.83
N MET A 116 -15.86 5.68 -12.87
CA MET A 116 -14.55 5.82 -12.22
C MET A 116 -13.66 6.67 -13.13
N ILE A 117 -13.16 7.79 -12.61
CA ILE A 117 -12.45 8.79 -13.42
C ILE A 117 -10.95 8.82 -13.15
N LEU A 118 -10.54 8.50 -11.92
CA LEU A 118 -9.14 8.58 -11.51
C LEU A 118 -8.85 7.59 -10.37
N GLN A 119 -7.61 7.13 -10.32
CA GLN A 119 -7.05 6.43 -9.17
C GLN A 119 -5.80 7.20 -8.70
N VAL A 120 -5.74 7.51 -7.41
CA VAL A 120 -4.62 8.21 -6.77
C VAL A 120 -4.17 7.38 -5.58
N HIS A 121 -3.13 6.57 -5.78
CA HIS A 121 -2.64 5.62 -4.77
C HIS A 121 -3.73 4.67 -4.23
N ASP A 122 -4.26 4.91 -3.05
CA ASP A 122 -5.32 4.14 -2.39
C ASP A 122 -6.73 4.76 -2.58
N GLU A 123 -6.83 5.90 -3.26
CA GLU A 123 -8.08 6.60 -3.55
C GLU A 123 -8.62 6.26 -4.95
N LEU A 124 -9.93 6.00 -5.03
CA LEU A 124 -10.67 5.92 -6.29
C LEU A 124 -11.65 7.08 -6.37
N VAL A 125 -11.55 7.87 -7.44
CA VAL A 125 -12.40 9.04 -7.68
C VAL A 125 -13.46 8.68 -8.70
N PHE A 126 -14.71 9.04 -8.39
CA PHE A 126 -15.87 8.75 -9.22
C PHE A 126 -16.63 10.03 -9.55
N GLU A 127 -17.18 10.07 -10.77
CA GLU A 127 -18.23 11.01 -11.15
C GLU A 127 -19.56 10.27 -11.14
N ILE A 128 -20.52 10.76 -10.33
CA ILE A 128 -21.74 10.03 -9.99
C ILE A 128 -22.95 10.95 -10.24
N PRO A 129 -23.95 10.53 -11.03
CA PRO A 129 -25.24 11.21 -11.08
C PRO A 129 -25.90 11.26 -9.70
N VAL A 130 -26.52 12.37 -9.34
CA VAL A 130 -27.12 12.58 -8.01
C VAL A 130 -28.12 11.47 -7.66
N GLU A 131 -28.85 10.96 -8.66
CA GLU A 131 -29.86 9.91 -8.51
C GLU A 131 -29.27 8.51 -8.27
N GLU A 132 -27.97 8.32 -8.54
CA GLU A 132 -27.23 7.08 -8.30
C GLU A 132 -26.43 7.12 -7.00
N LEU A 133 -26.17 8.31 -6.43
CA LEU A 133 -25.22 8.54 -5.34
C LEU A 133 -25.32 7.52 -4.19
N GLU A 134 -26.47 7.37 -3.55
CA GLU A 134 -26.61 6.46 -2.40
C GLU A 134 -26.40 4.99 -2.76
N ARG A 135 -26.77 4.59 -3.98
CA ARG A 135 -26.60 3.21 -4.45
C ARG A 135 -25.15 2.96 -4.85
N ALA A 136 -24.52 3.91 -5.55
CA ALA A 136 -23.11 3.91 -5.89
C ALA A 136 -22.22 3.83 -4.66
N ARG A 137 -22.49 4.69 -3.67
CA ARG A 137 -21.78 4.74 -2.38
C ARG A 137 -21.75 3.37 -1.70
N LYS A 138 -22.92 2.77 -1.48
CA LYS A 138 -23.03 1.47 -0.81
C LYS A 138 -22.33 0.37 -1.59
N LEU A 139 -22.48 0.34 -2.91
CA LEU A 139 -21.84 -0.66 -3.77
C LEU A 139 -20.31 -0.55 -3.70
N ILE A 140 -19.78 0.65 -3.94
CA ILE A 140 -18.34 0.93 -3.98
C ILE A 140 -17.71 0.59 -2.63
N LYS A 141 -18.26 1.10 -1.52
CA LYS A 141 -17.77 0.81 -0.16
C LYS A 141 -17.72 -0.70 0.10
N THR A 142 -18.82 -1.41 -0.15
CA THR A 142 -18.90 -2.87 0.04
C THR A 142 -17.83 -3.61 -0.77
N MET A 143 -17.62 -3.22 -2.03
CA MET A 143 -16.65 -3.90 -2.90
C MET A 143 -15.20 -3.62 -2.51
N MET A 144 -14.89 -2.40 -2.08
CA MET A 144 -13.56 -2.03 -1.61
C MET A 144 -13.23 -2.69 -0.26
N GLU A 145 -14.13 -2.64 0.71
CA GLU A 145 -13.93 -3.27 2.03
C GLU A 145 -13.89 -4.82 1.90
N GLY A 146 -14.65 -5.37 0.96
CA GLY A 146 -14.70 -6.80 0.66
C GLY A 146 -13.71 -7.29 -0.40
N VAL A 147 -12.68 -6.51 -0.75
CA VAL A 147 -11.80 -6.86 -1.88
C VAL A 147 -10.97 -8.13 -1.62
N ALA A 148 -10.57 -8.36 -0.37
CA ALA A 148 -9.81 -9.53 0.05
C ALA A 148 -10.14 -9.91 1.50
N LYS A 149 -10.02 -11.20 1.82
CA LYS A 149 -10.09 -11.69 3.20
C LYS A 149 -8.71 -11.55 3.83
N LEU A 150 -8.59 -10.64 4.79
CA LEU A 150 -7.36 -10.35 5.53
C LEU A 150 -7.62 -10.54 7.03
N ASP A 151 -6.55 -10.69 7.81
CA ASP A 151 -6.65 -10.78 9.28
C ASP A 151 -7.15 -9.47 9.92
N VAL A 152 -6.94 -8.35 9.22
CA VAL A 152 -7.43 -7.01 9.58
C VAL A 152 -8.36 -6.52 8.47
N PRO A 153 -9.61 -6.09 8.79
CA PRO A 153 -10.54 -5.62 7.78
C PRO A 153 -10.07 -4.32 7.13
N ILE A 154 -10.36 -4.15 5.84
CA ILE A 154 -10.15 -2.90 5.13
C ILE A 154 -11.31 -1.97 5.46
N GLN A 155 -11.00 -0.75 5.89
CA GLN A 155 -11.99 0.31 6.10
C GLN A 155 -11.89 1.32 4.96
N VAL A 156 -13.04 1.73 4.44
CA VAL A 156 -13.11 2.68 3.33
C VAL A 156 -13.80 3.95 3.79
N GLU A 157 -13.07 5.04 3.79
CA GLU A 157 -13.61 6.39 3.96
C GLU A 157 -14.13 6.91 2.63
N MET A 158 -15.25 7.65 2.66
CA MET A 158 -15.86 8.22 1.47
C MET A 158 -16.05 9.71 1.66
N LYS A 159 -15.77 10.46 0.60
CA LYS A 159 -16.04 11.90 0.53
C LYS A 159 -16.87 12.21 -0.71
N VAL A 160 -17.69 13.24 -0.65
CA VAL A 160 -18.49 13.72 -1.79
C VAL A 160 -18.43 15.24 -1.87
N GLY A 161 -18.38 15.77 -3.09
CA GLY A 161 -18.36 17.20 -3.36
C GLY A 161 -18.69 17.48 -4.81
N LYS A 162 -18.95 18.76 -5.13
CA LYS A 162 -19.17 19.21 -6.52
C LYS A 162 -17.88 19.17 -7.36
N ASN A 163 -16.75 19.25 -6.69
CA ASN A 163 -15.42 19.05 -7.25
C ASN A 163 -14.54 18.40 -6.18
N TRP A 164 -13.35 17.96 -6.59
CA TRP A 164 -12.45 17.20 -5.71
C TRP A 164 -11.95 18.00 -4.51
N TYR A 165 -11.80 19.33 -4.66
CA TYR A 165 -11.35 20.22 -3.58
C TYR A 165 -12.44 20.42 -2.49
N GLU A 166 -13.71 20.47 -2.90
CA GLU A 166 -14.87 20.64 -2.02
C GLU A 166 -15.41 19.32 -1.45
N ALA A 167 -14.67 18.21 -1.56
CA ALA A 167 -15.15 16.90 -1.11
C ALA A 167 -15.15 16.79 0.43
N GLU A 168 -16.33 16.60 1.02
CA GLU A 168 -16.53 16.45 2.46
C GLU A 168 -16.83 14.99 2.85
N PRO A 169 -16.44 14.54 4.06
CA PRO A 169 -16.75 13.19 4.54
C PRO A 169 -18.24 12.88 4.47
N MET A 170 -18.56 11.67 4.00
CA MET A 170 -19.91 11.13 4.04
C MET A 170 -20.09 10.29 5.30
N GLU A 171 -21.24 10.43 5.97
CA GLU A 171 -21.67 9.53 7.06
C GLU A 171 -22.22 8.17 6.55
#